data_AF-A0A8X6FYS2-F1
#
_entry.id   AF-A0A8X6FYS2-F1
#
_cell.length_a   1.000
_cell.length_b   1.000
_cell.length_c   1.000
_cell.angle_alpha   90.00
_cell.angle_beta   90.00
_cell.angle_gamma   90.00
#
_symmetry.space_group_name_H-M   'P 1'
#
loop_
_entity.id
_entity.type
_entity.pdbx_description
1 polymer ?
#
loop_
_entity_poly.entity_id
_entity_poly.type
_entity_poly.pdbx_seq_one_letter_code
_entity_poly.pdbx_strand_id
1 'polypeptide(L)'
;MKLYFGKQIFWKCNVEECNQHLGVRTGNWFEGSRISFVTAVRFIYCCCKELTSIKFCAEELGIADKTVIDWNNYMREICALEMDGKKRKQVGDEGLILEIDESLFVKRKNNTGRVLPQQWVFRRNLPRNERYFFGYCT
;
A
#
# COMPACT_ATOMS: atom_id res chain seq x y z
N MET A 1 17.05 0.18 -26.74
CA MET A 1 17.06 -1.29 -26.56
C MET A 1 15.84 -1.90 -27.24
N LYS A 2 15.96 -3.10 -27.80
CA LYS A 2 14.85 -3.83 -28.43
C LYS A 2 14.60 -5.14 -27.68
N LEU A 3 13.32 -5.53 -27.56
CA LEU A 3 12.91 -6.78 -26.92
C LEU A 3 12.92 -7.91 -27.94
N TYR A 4 13.49 -9.05 -27.57
CA TYR A 4 13.55 -10.24 -28.42
C TYR A 4 12.85 -11.42 -27.73
N PHE A 5 12.04 -12.14 -28.51
CA PHE A 5 11.32 -13.33 -28.07
C PHE A 5 12.01 -14.57 -28.64
N GLY A 6 12.47 -15.47 -27.77
CA GLY A 6 13.10 -16.74 -28.13
C GLY A 6 12.92 -17.77 -27.01
N LYS A 7 13.86 -18.72 -26.85
CA LYS A 7 13.87 -19.63 -25.69
C LYS A 7 13.91 -18.88 -24.35
N GLN A 8 14.54 -17.71 -24.34
CA GLN A 8 14.50 -16.75 -23.24
C GLN A 8 14.14 -15.38 -23.82
N ILE A 9 13.37 -14.60 -23.07
CA ILE A 9 13.00 -13.23 -23.45
C ILE A 9 14.05 -12.29 -22.85
N PHE A 10 14.62 -11.39 -23.65
CA PHE A 10 15.66 -10.45 -23.21
C PHE A 10 15.63 -9.14 -24.01
N TRP A 11 16.17 -8.09 -23.40
CA TRP A 11 16.48 -6.81 -24.01
C TRP A 11 17.88 -6.85 -24.62
N LYS A 12 18.03 -6.37 -25.85
CA LYS A 12 19.33 -6.22 -26.51
C LYS A 12 19.55 -4.77 -26.91
N CYS A 13 20.77 -4.29 -26.73
CA CYS A 13 21.20 -3.03 -27.33
C CYS A 13 21.35 -3.21 -28.85
N ASN A 14 20.87 -2.24 -29.64
CA ASN A 14 20.91 -2.32 -31.11
C ASN A 14 22.12 -1.57 -31.70
N VAL A 15 23.06 -1.13 -30.86
CA VAL A 15 24.32 -0.51 -31.27
C VAL A 15 25.30 -1.64 -31.58
N GLU A 16 25.92 -1.62 -32.76
CA GLU A 16 26.77 -2.73 -33.25
C GLU A 16 27.95 -3.04 -32.32
N GLU A 17 28.51 -2.02 -31.69
CA GLU A 17 29.63 -2.13 -30.73
C GLU A 17 29.16 -2.57 -29.32
N CYS A 18 27.85 -2.58 -29.08
CA CYS A 18 27.27 -2.87 -27.77
C CYS A 18 26.64 -4.28 -27.74
N ASN A 19 27.39 -5.26 -27.22
CA ASN A 19 26.90 -6.62 -26.98
C ASN A 19 26.19 -6.80 -25.64
N GLN A 20 25.52 -5.75 -25.14
CA GLN A 20 24.79 -5.85 -23.88
C GLN A 20 23.43 -6.54 -24.09
N HIS A 21 23.18 -7.54 -23.24
CA HIS A 21 21.92 -8.25 -23.12
C HIS A 21 21.44 -8.15 -21.67
N LEU A 22 20.17 -7.80 -21.48
CA LEU A 22 19.54 -7.64 -20.17
C LEU A 22 18.29 -8.52 -20.09
N GLY A 23 18.08 -9.17 -18.95
CA GLY A 23 16.88 -9.96 -18.73
C GLY A 23 15.64 -9.08 -18.67
N VAL A 24 14.46 -9.63 -19.00
CA VAL A 24 13.20 -8.87 -18.91
C VAL A 24 12.90 -8.38 -17.50
N ARG A 25 13.41 -9.06 -16.47
CA ARG A 25 13.19 -8.71 -15.06
C ARG A 25 14.23 -7.73 -14.51
N THR A 26 15.31 -7.45 -15.23
CA THR A 26 16.42 -6.63 -14.72
C THR A 26 16.02 -5.16 -14.69
N GLY A 27 16.26 -4.47 -13.56
CA GLY A 27 15.99 -3.04 -13.41
C GLY A 27 14.50 -2.67 -13.36
N ASN A 28 13.63 -3.61 -13.01
CA ASN A 28 12.21 -3.33 -12.79
C ASN A 28 11.67 -4.10 -11.59
N TRP A 29 10.41 -3.84 -11.27
CA TRP A 29 9.73 -4.41 -10.12
C TRP A 29 9.60 -5.95 -10.11
N PHE A 30 9.91 -6.64 -11.21
CA PHE A 30 10.00 -8.11 -11.24
C PHE A 30 11.40 -8.65 -10.93
N GLU A 31 12.38 -7.79 -10.64
CA GLU A 31 13.75 -8.18 -10.36
C GLU A 31 13.84 -9.13 -9.16
N GLY A 32 14.62 -10.20 -9.28
CA GLY A 32 14.77 -11.22 -8.22
C GLY A 32 13.56 -12.13 -8.00
N SER A 33 12.41 -11.86 -8.62
CA SER A 33 11.21 -12.68 -8.44
C SER A 33 11.29 -14.02 -9.17
N ARG A 34 10.92 -15.10 -8.47
CA ARG A 34 10.90 -16.47 -9.01
C ARG A 34 9.54 -16.88 -9.60
N ILE A 35 8.53 -16.02 -9.48
CA ILE A 35 7.19 -16.34 -9.97
C ILE A 35 7.05 -16.07 -11.47
N SER A 36 6.18 -16.81 -12.15
CA SER A 36 5.88 -16.57 -13.56
C SER A 36 5.16 -15.23 -13.75
N PHE A 37 5.29 -14.61 -14.94
CA PHE A 37 4.56 -13.38 -15.25
C PHE A 37 3.03 -13.58 -15.19
N VAL A 38 2.54 -14.76 -15.59
CA VAL A 38 1.10 -15.10 -15.50
C VAL A 38 0.64 -15.12 -14.06
N THR A 39 1.41 -15.77 -13.18
CA THR A 39 1.13 -15.81 -11.73
C THR A 39 1.13 -14.40 -11.15
N ALA A 40 2.08 -13.56 -11.56
CA ALA A 40 2.15 -12.18 -11.09
C ALA A 40 0.93 -11.36 -11.50
N VAL A 41 0.49 -11.46 -12.77
CA VAL A 41 -0.71 -10.77 -13.25
C VAL A 41 -1.95 -11.20 -12.48
N ARG A 42 -2.10 -12.51 -12.22
CA ARG A 42 -3.19 -13.02 -11.38
C ARG A 42 -3.10 -12.51 -9.94
N PHE A 43 -1.90 -12.44 -9.37
CA PHE A 43 -1.69 -11.89 -8.02
C PHE A 43 -2.13 -10.42 -7.94
N ILE A 44 -1.75 -9.59 -8.91
CA ILE A 44 -2.17 -8.18 -8.97
C ILE A 44 -3.70 -8.10 -9.03
N TYR A 45 -4.34 -8.93 -9.86
CA TYR A 45 -5.79 -9.00 -9.94
C TYR A 45 -6.42 -9.33 -8.58
N CYS A 46 -5.91 -10.34 -7.87
CA CYS A 46 -6.36 -10.69 -6.52
C CYS A 46 -6.19 -9.52 -5.53
N CYS A 47 -5.03 -8.85 -5.56
CA CYS A 47 -4.78 -7.65 -4.73
C CYS A 47 -5.79 -6.53 -5.01
N CYS A 48 -6.09 -6.25 -6.28
CA CYS A 48 -7.08 -5.24 -6.67
C CYS A 48 -8.51 -5.58 -6.21
N LYS A 49 -8.80 -6.87 -5.99
CA LYS A 49 -10.08 -7.35 -5.45
C LYS A 49 -10.08 -7.51 -3.93
N GLU A 50 -9.03 -7.03 -3.25
CA GLU A 50 -8.82 -7.17 -1.80
C GLU A 50 -8.74 -8.63 -1.32
N LEU A 51 -8.53 -9.58 -2.24
CA LEU A 51 -8.38 -11.00 -1.99
C LEU A 51 -6.92 -11.29 -1.59
N THR A 52 -6.50 -10.75 -0.44
CA THR A 52 -5.10 -10.80 0.04
C THR A 52 -4.82 -11.92 1.06
N SER A 53 -5.81 -12.77 1.31
CA SER A 53 -5.68 -13.90 2.24
C SER A 53 -4.59 -14.86 1.75
N ILE A 54 -3.68 -15.23 2.66
CA ILE A 54 -2.54 -16.11 2.35
C ILE A 54 -3.03 -17.44 1.79
N LYS A 55 -4.01 -18.06 2.47
CA LYS A 55 -4.57 -19.35 2.07
C LYS A 55 -5.21 -19.29 0.68
N PHE A 56 -6.01 -18.25 0.43
CA PHE A 56 -6.66 -18.05 -0.86
C PHE A 56 -5.63 -17.92 -1.99
N CYS A 57 -4.64 -17.05 -1.83
CA CYS A 57 -3.61 -16.86 -2.85
C CYS A 57 -2.72 -18.09 -3.04
N ALA A 58 -2.41 -18.82 -1.97
CA ALA A 58 -1.62 -20.05 -2.07
C ALA A 58 -2.34 -21.14 -2.87
N GLU A 59 -3.65 -21.32 -2.61
CA GLU A 59 -4.51 -22.29 -3.31
C GLU A 59 -4.76 -21.88 -4.78
N GLU A 60 -5.17 -20.63 -5.03
CA GLU A 60 -5.55 -20.17 -6.37
C GLU A 60 -4.35 -19.96 -7.31
N LEU A 61 -3.20 -19.55 -6.77
CA LEU A 61 -2.02 -19.20 -7.57
C LEU A 61 -0.95 -20.31 -7.53
N GLY A 62 -1.14 -21.33 -6.69
CA GLY A 62 -0.20 -22.45 -6.55
C GLY A 62 1.19 -22.02 -6.09
N ILE A 63 1.27 -21.01 -5.23
CA ILE A 63 2.53 -20.45 -4.71
C ILE A 63 2.66 -20.72 -3.21
N ALA A 64 3.89 -20.80 -2.72
CA ALA A 64 4.15 -21.02 -1.31
C ALA A 64 3.70 -19.83 -0.46
N ASP A 65 3.21 -20.08 0.75
CA ASP A 65 2.76 -19.06 1.69
C ASP A 65 3.78 -17.94 1.91
N LYS A 66 5.07 -18.30 2.01
CA LYS A 66 6.17 -17.33 2.12
C LYS A 66 6.20 -16.38 0.94
N THR A 67 6.05 -16.91 -0.28
CA THR A 67 6.00 -16.10 -1.51
C THR A 67 4.76 -15.22 -1.54
N VAL A 68 3.61 -15.69 -1.04
CA VAL A 68 2.40 -14.85 -0.91
C VAL A 68 2.63 -13.68 0.04
N ILE A 69 3.26 -13.92 1.20
CA ILE A 69 3.58 -12.88 2.18
C ILE A 69 4.51 -11.85 1.58
N ASP A 70 5.59 -12.29 0.94
CA ASP A 70 6.57 -11.40 0.29
C ASP A 70 5.89 -10.53 -0.78
N TRP A 71 5.05 -11.13 -1.63
CA TRP A 71 4.32 -10.42 -2.67
C TRP A 71 3.25 -9.46 -2.12
N ASN A 72 2.57 -9.83 -1.04
CA ASN A 72 1.63 -8.94 -0.36
C ASN A 72 2.35 -7.71 0.22
N ASN A 73 3.52 -7.90 0.85
CA ASN A 73 4.33 -6.79 1.34
C ASN A 73 4.81 -5.90 0.19
N TYR A 74 5.28 -6.52 -0.90
CA TYR A 74 5.73 -5.79 -2.09
C TYR A 74 4.62 -4.93 -2.71
N MET A 75 3.40 -5.46 -2.82
CA MET A 75 2.24 -4.70 -3.30
C MET A 75 1.91 -3.52 -2.37
N ARG A 76 2.04 -3.68 -1.06
CA ARG A 76 1.84 -2.60 -0.08
C ARG A 76 2.89 -1.50 -0.21
N GLU A 77 4.15 -1.87 -0.41
CA GLU A 77 5.24 -0.91 -0.64
C GLU A 77 4.98 -0.08 -1.91
N ILE A 78 4.57 -0.71 -3.00
CA ILE A 78 4.21 -0.01 -4.24
C ILE A 78 3.07 0.97 -3.99
N CYS A 79 2.01 0.55 -3.30
CA CYS A 79 0.90 1.44 -2.95
C CYS A 79 1.35 2.59 -2.05
N ALA A 80 2.25 2.35 -1.08
CA ALA A 80 2.78 3.37 -0.20
C ALA A 80 3.62 4.42 -0.96
N LEU A 81 4.49 3.98 -1.86
CA LEU A 81 5.30 4.86 -2.72
C LEU A 81 4.41 5.76 -3.58
N GLU A 82 3.35 5.22 -4.18
CA GLU A 82 2.40 5.99 -4.97
C GLU A 82 1.61 6.98 -4.10
N MET A 83 1.25 6.61 -2.88
CA MET A 83 0.57 7.51 -1.93
C MET A 83 1.48 8.66 -1.46
N ASP A 84 2.78 8.39 -1.22
CA ASP A 84 3.74 9.42 -0.83
C ASP A 84 4.13 10.35 -1.98
N GLY A 85 4.12 9.85 -3.22
CA GLY A 85 4.35 10.66 -4.43
C GLY A 85 3.20 11.61 -4.76
N LYS A 86 1.98 11.32 -4.30
CA LYS A 86 0.85 12.25 -4.41
C LYS A 86 1.04 13.39 -3.42
N LYS A 87 0.86 14.63 -3.88
CA LYS A 87 0.76 15.79 -2.99
C LYS A 87 -0.25 15.44 -1.92
N ARG A 88 0.20 15.35 -0.66
CA ARG A 88 -0.68 15.14 0.49
C ARG A 88 -1.72 16.26 0.41
N LYS A 89 -2.97 15.92 0.10
CA LYS A 89 -4.07 16.89 0.19
C LYS A 89 -4.02 17.43 1.60
N GLN A 90 -3.85 18.74 1.71
CA GLN A 90 -3.88 19.39 3.01
C GLN A 90 -5.23 19.07 3.65
N VAL A 91 -5.20 18.77 4.94
CA VAL A 91 -6.40 18.57 5.74
C VAL A 91 -7.15 19.91 5.75
N GLY A 92 -8.26 20.00 5.01
CA GLY A 92 -9.06 21.23 4.87
C GLY A 92 -8.91 21.95 3.53
N ASP A 93 -8.48 21.26 2.46
CA ASP A 93 -8.47 21.79 1.09
C ASP A 93 -9.87 22.29 0.65
N GLU A 94 -9.92 23.25 -0.27
CA GLU A 94 -11.16 23.94 -0.67
C GLU A 94 -12.23 22.94 -1.14
N GLY A 95 -13.37 22.92 -0.43
CA GLY A 95 -14.52 22.04 -0.71
C GLY A 95 -14.62 20.78 0.15
N LEU A 96 -13.69 20.53 1.09
CA LEU A 96 -13.80 19.43 2.05
C LEU A 96 -14.24 19.92 3.43
N ILE A 97 -15.51 19.72 3.78
CA ILE A 97 -16.01 19.93 5.14
C ILE A 97 -15.45 18.80 6.02
N LEU A 98 -14.66 19.17 7.02
CA LEU A 98 -14.13 18.27 8.03
C LEU A 98 -14.95 18.41 9.30
N GLU A 99 -15.53 17.31 9.76
CA GLU A 99 -16.17 17.25 11.06
C GLU A 99 -15.15 16.70 12.06
N ILE A 100 -14.89 17.47 13.10
CA ILE A 100 -14.04 17.09 14.22
C ILE A 100 -14.95 16.91 15.41
N ASP A 101 -15.12 15.66 15.85
CA ASP A 101 -15.82 15.36 17.09
C ASP A 101 -14.82 15.43 18.24
N GLU A 102 -15.12 16.28 19.23
CA GLU A 102 -14.34 16.40 20.46
C GLU A 102 -15.02 15.61 21.57
N SER A 103 -14.28 14.70 22.22
CA SER A 103 -14.75 13.95 23.38
C SER A 103 -13.78 14.12 24.55
N LEU A 104 -14.29 14.64 25.67
CA LEU A 104 -13.55 14.79 26.91
C LEU A 104 -13.84 13.58 27.81
N PHE A 105 -12.85 12.70 28.00
CA PHE A 105 -13.03 11.47 28.78
C PHE A 105 -13.09 11.69 30.29
N VAL A 106 -12.79 12.89 30.78
CA VAL A 106 -12.74 13.21 32.20
C VAL A 106 -13.40 14.56 32.49
N LYS A 107 -14.74 14.56 32.58
CA LYS A 107 -15.52 15.72 33.05
C LYS A 107 -15.96 15.48 34.50
N ARG A 108 -15.73 16.48 35.38
CA ARG A 108 -16.20 16.40 36.78
C ARG A 108 -17.72 16.35 36.81
N LYS A 109 -18.30 15.34 37.47
CA LYS A 109 -19.73 15.32 37.76
C LYS A 109 -20.02 16.41 38.80
N ASN A 110 -20.87 17.38 38.45
CA ASN A 110 -21.28 18.51 39.29
C ASN A 110 -20.14 19.44 39.76
N ASN A 111 -19.02 19.55 39.01
CA ASN A 111 -17.84 20.36 39.38
C ASN A 111 -17.25 20.05 40.77
N THR A 112 -17.57 18.89 41.35
CA THR A 112 -17.13 18.48 42.69
C THR A 112 -16.19 17.26 42.60
N GLY A 113 -15.40 16.99 43.65
CA GLY A 113 -14.51 15.82 43.72
C GLY A 113 -13.08 16.05 43.18
N ARG A 114 -12.32 14.97 42.94
CA ARG A 114 -10.89 15.03 42.55
C ARG A 114 -10.68 15.69 41.18
N VAL A 115 -9.64 16.54 41.06
CA VAL A 115 -9.17 17.06 39.77
C VAL A 115 -8.24 16.02 39.15
N LEU A 116 -8.65 15.48 38.00
CA LEU A 116 -7.88 14.54 37.20
C LEU A 116 -7.42 15.24 35.91
N PRO A 117 -6.29 14.84 35.32
CA PRO A 117 -5.85 15.38 34.04
C PRO A 117 -6.94 15.15 32.99
N GLN A 118 -7.27 16.21 32.26
CA GLN A 118 -8.28 16.19 31.22
C GLN A 118 -7.65 15.62 29.94
N GLN A 119 -8.12 14.45 29.52
CA GLN A 119 -7.69 13.86 28.27
C GLN A 119 -8.71 14.16 27.17
N TRP A 120 -8.27 14.94 26.19
CA TRP A 120 -9.04 15.26 25.00
C TRP A 120 -8.78 14.20 23.93
N VAL A 121 -9.87 13.64 23.41
CA VAL A 121 -9.85 12.75 22.26
C VAL A 121 -10.54 13.45 21.12
N PHE A 122 -9.80 13.66 20.04
CA PHE A 122 -10.31 14.23 18.81
C PHE A 122 -10.52 13.10 17.82
N ARG A 123 -11.73 13.02 17.28
CA ARG A 123 -12.06 12.10 16.19
C ARG A 123 -12.32 12.92 14.94
N ARG A 124 -11.58 12.61 13.88
CA ARG A 124 -11.84 13.17 12.56
C ARG A 124 -12.84 12.28 11.82
N ASN A 125 -13.95 12.88 11.38
CA ASN A 125 -14.90 12.25 10.47
C ASN A 125 -14.72 12.89 9.08
N LEU A 126 -14.44 12.05 8.09
CA LEU A 126 -14.41 12.43 6.68
C LEU A 126 -15.73 12.00 6.04
N PRO A 127 -16.38 12.85 5.20
CA PRO A 127 -17.68 12.53 4.59
C PRO A 127 -17.65 11.42 3.51
N ARG A 128 -16.63 10.54 3.52
CA ARG A 128 -16.60 9.31 2.73
C ARG A 128 -15.62 8.32 3.34
N ASN A 129 -16.17 7.24 3.88
CA ASN A 129 -15.65 5.88 4.09
C ASN A 129 -14.14 5.60 4.16
N GLU A 130 -13.30 6.52 4.65
CA GLU A 130 -11.87 6.28 4.81
C GLU A 130 -11.33 6.87 6.12
N ARG A 131 -10.90 5.93 6.97
CA ARG A 131 -9.92 6.05 8.08
C ARG A 131 -10.23 7.06 9.18
N TYR A 132 -10.59 6.49 10.34
CA TYR A 132 -10.55 7.17 11.63
C TYR A 132 -9.10 7.33 12.09
N PHE A 133 -8.70 8.57 12.38
CA PHE A 133 -7.45 8.86 13.08
C PHE A 133 -7.80 9.33 14.48
N PHE A 134 -7.23 8.67 15.49
CA PHE A 134 -7.39 9.05 16.90
C PHE A 134 -6.15 9.82 17.34
N GLY A 135 -6.34 11.10 17.68
CA GLY A 135 -5.32 11.93 18.30
C GLY A 135 -5.59 12.08 19.79
N TYR A 136 -4.54 12.01 20.61
CA TYR A 136 -4.58 12.37 22.03
C TYR A 136 -3.78 13.66 22.23
N CYS A 137 -4.35 14.62 22.96
CA CYS A 137 -3.59 15.74 23.51
C CYS A 137 -3.43 15.51 25.01
N THR A 138 -2.18 15.36 25.47
CA THR A 138 -1.81 15.28 26.90
C THR A 138 -1.57 16.65 27.48
#